data_AF-A0A3D4H7M7-F1
#
_entry.id   AF-A0A3D4H7M7-F1
#
_cell.length_a   1.000
_cell.length_b   1.000
_cell.length_c   1.000
_cell.angle_alpha   90.00
_cell.angle_beta   90.00
_cell.angle_gamma   90.00
#
_symmetry.space_group_name_H-M   'P 1'
#
loop_
_entity.id
_entity.type
_entity.pdbx_description
1 polymer ?
#
loop_
_entity_poly.entity_id
_entity_poly.type
_entity_poly.pdbx_seq_one_letter_code
_entity_poly.pdbx_strand_id
1 'polypeptide(L)'
;RTTSEIVAGRLPVLISISDTALEESISLAKVAADSGADAVVLATPYYFPAGQTELIQYVQTIVPKLPLPVLLYNMPSLTKVWFEIETLKTLSDLKGVIGIKDSSGDLAYYEELCSLKNERLDWTFFIGPEEKMIRSISLGGDGGVNGGANIYPKLFVDAFNAARVGDEAQQSLLQEKIEAFGRIYEIGKYASRFIKGTKCAASILGLCDDRMAEPFNRFYPEDRDKVKRILDELDLEAWS
;
A
#
# COMPACT_ATOMS: atom_id res chain seq x y z
N ARG A 1 -13.31 0.83 -12.97
CA ARG A 1 -14.62 1.37 -13.38
C ARG A 1 -15.32 2.07 -12.22
N THR A 2 -16.09 1.40 -11.36
CA THR A 2 -16.87 2.04 -10.27
C THR A 2 -16.06 2.99 -9.39
N THR A 3 -14.85 2.62 -8.95
CA THR A 3 -13.98 3.51 -8.18
C THR A 3 -13.69 4.81 -8.92
N SER A 4 -13.24 4.73 -10.18
CA SER A 4 -12.91 5.91 -11.00
C SER A 4 -14.13 6.78 -11.28
N GLU A 5 -15.29 6.17 -11.54
CA GLU A 5 -16.57 6.86 -11.71
C GLU A 5 -16.97 7.64 -10.45
N ILE A 6 -16.85 7.04 -9.28
CA ILE A 6 -17.14 7.69 -7.99
C ILE A 6 -16.13 8.81 -7.72
N VAL A 7 -14.83 8.57 -7.95
CA VAL A 7 -13.78 9.57 -7.72
C VAL A 7 -13.98 10.79 -8.64
N ALA A 8 -14.41 10.57 -9.88
CA ALA A 8 -14.75 11.62 -10.84
C ALA A 8 -13.62 12.68 -10.99
N GLY A 9 -12.37 12.23 -11.02
CA GLY A 9 -11.19 13.09 -11.16
C GLY A 9 -10.82 13.94 -9.94
N ARG A 10 -11.49 13.76 -8.78
CA ARG A 10 -11.18 14.52 -7.55
C ARG A 10 -9.82 14.19 -6.95
N LEU A 11 -9.34 12.97 -7.17
CA LEU A 11 -8.05 12.46 -6.68
C LEU A 11 -7.44 11.52 -7.73
N PRO A 12 -6.10 11.38 -7.76
CA PRO A 12 -5.45 10.37 -8.58
C PRO A 12 -5.88 8.94 -8.16
N VAL A 13 -6.13 8.07 -9.14
CA VAL A 13 -6.48 6.67 -8.95
C VAL A 13 -5.37 5.77 -9.48
N LEU A 14 -4.79 4.98 -8.57
CA LEU A 14 -3.80 3.96 -8.88
C LEU A 14 -4.44 2.57 -8.84
N ILE A 15 -4.23 1.75 -9.87
CA ILE A 15 -4.80 0.40 -9.97
C ILE A 15 -3.69 -0.65 -9.99
N SER A 16 -3.73 -1.62 -9.07
CA SER A 16 -2.84 -2.77 -9.13
C SER A 16 -3.18 -3.66 -10.31
N ILE A 17 -2.17 -3.96 -11.12
CA ILE A 17 -2.26 -4.84 -12.30
C ILE A 17 -1.46 -6.14 -12.09
N SER A 18 -1.08 -6.42 -10.85
CA SER A 18 -0.17 -7.53 -10.53
C SER A 18 -0.86 -8.87 -10.77
N ASP A 19 -0.36 -9.64 -11.74
CA ASP A 19 -0.78 -11.01 -11.99
C ASP A 19 0.44 -11.92 -12.21
N THR A 20 0.26 -13.23 -12.10
CA THR A 20 1.28 -14.22 -12.45
C THR A 20 1.53 -14.32 -13.95
N ALA A 21 0.54 -13.97 -14.77
CA ALA A 21 0.64 -13.95 -16.23
C ALA A 21 0.89 -12.52 -16.74
N LEU A 22 1.92 -12.38 -17.56
CA LEU A 22 2.28 -11.10 -18.19
C LEU A 22 1.11 -10.52 -19.00
N GLU A 23 0.46 -11.34 -19.80
CA GLU A 23 -0.64 -10.90 -20.67
C GLU A 23 -1.87 -10.44 -19.88
N GLU A 24 -2.14 -11.05 -18.72
CA GLU A 24 -3.21 -10.61 -17.82
C GLU A 24 -2.88 -9.25 -17.19
N SER A 25 -1.63 -9.04 -16.76
CA SER A 25 -1.17 -7.75 -16.26
C SER A 25 -1.34 -6.64 -17.31
N ILE A 26 -1.02 -6.92 -18.58
CA ILE A 26 -1.20 -5.98 -19.70
C ILE A 26 -2.70 -5.73 -19.97
N SER A 27 -3.52 -6.78 -19.94
CA SER A 27 -4.97 -6.68 -20.12
C SER A 27 -5.61 -5.81 -19.03
N LEU A 28 -5.25 -6.04 -17.76
CA LEU A 28 -5.69 -5.23 -16.62
C LEU A 28 -5.26 -3.78 -16.74
N ALA A 29 -4.05 -3.51 -17.23
CA ALA A 29 -3.56 -2.15 -17.46
C ALA A 29 -4.39 -1.39 -18.50
N LYS A 30 -4.83 -2.06 -19.57
CA LYS A 30 -5.76 -1.46 -20.55
C LYS A 30 -7.11 -1.15 -19.92
N VAL A 31 -7.68 -2.09 -19.17
CA VAL A 31 -8.94 -1.86 -18.44
C VAL A 31 -8.82 -0.73 -17.43
N ALA A 32 -7.67 -0.58 -16.77
CA ALA A 32 -7.38 0.50 -15.84
C ALA A 32 -7.36 1.86 -16.56
N ALA A 33 -6.66 1.96 -17.69
CA ALA A 33 -6.61 3.16 -18.53
C ALA A 33 -7.99 3.53 -19.08
N ASP A 34 -8.73 2.57 -19.65
CA ASP A 34 -10.08 2.78 -20.17
C ASP A 34 -11.07 3.19 -19.06
N SER A 35 -10.77 2.85 -17.81
CA SER A 35 -11.55 3.27 -16.64
C SER A 35 -11.17 4.66 -16.11
N GLY A 36 -10.13 5.31 -16.64
CA GLY A 36 -9.64 6.61 -16.17
C GLY A 36 -8.74 6.55 -14.95
N ALA A 37 -7.92 5.49 -14.80
CA ALA A 37 -6.83 5.49 -13.81
C ALA A 37 -5.66 6.37 -14.27
N ASP A 38 -4.90 6.92 -13.32
CA ASP A 38 -3.77 7.82 -13.58
C ASP A 38 -2.43 7.07 -13.64
N ALA A 39 -2.31 5.97 -12.90
CA ALA A 39 -1.16 5.09 -12.91
C ALA A 39 -1.55 3.66 -12.51
N VAL A 40 -0.65 2.72 -12.81
CA VAL A 40 -0.80 1.32 -12.41
C VAL A 40 0.24 0.92 -11.37
N VAL A 41 -0.05 -0.11 -10.59
CA VAL A 41 0.86 -0.64 -9.56
C VAL A 41 1.24 -2.08 -9.90
N LEU A 42 2.54 -2.38 -9.93
CA LEU A 42 3.05 -3.66 -10.39
C LEU A 42 3.99 -4.29 -9.36
N ALA A 43 3.56 -5.41 -8.79
CA ALA A 43 4.41 -6.31 -8.02
C ALA A 43 5.01 -7.39 -8.93
N THR A 44 6.07 -8.04 -8.44
CA THR A 44 6.66 -9.23 -9.07
C THR A 44 5.66 -10.39 -9.12
N PRO A 45 5.63 -11.19 -10.20
CA PRO A 45 4.86 -12.44 -10.24
C PRO A 45 5.16 -13.33 -9.02
N TYR A 46 4.11 -13.81 -8.34
CA TYR A 46 4.22 -14.36 -6.98
C TYR A 46 4.13 -15.89 -6.88
N TYR A 47 3.79 -16.59 -7.96
CA TYR A 47 3.68 -18.06 -7.92
C TYR A 47 5.06 -18.71 -7.77
N PHE A 48 5.93 -18.51 -8.76
CA PHE A 48 7.30 -19.01 -8.77
C PHE A 48 8.28 -17.83 -8.63
N PRO A 49 9.20 -17.84 -7.64
CA PRO A 49 10.13 -16.74 -7.43
C PRO A 49 11.11 -16.58 -8.61
N ALA A 50 11.10 -15.40 -9.22
CA ALA A 50 12.09 -14.97 -10.19
C ALA A 50 13.35 -14.45 -9.49
N GLY A 51 14.52 -14.55 -10.14
CA GLY A 51 15.73 -13.84 -9.72
C GLY A 51 15.72 -12.39 -10.18
N GLN A 52 16.75 -11.62 -9.78
CA GLN A 52 16.86 -10.20 -10.19
C GLN A 52 17.01 -10.04 -11.71
N THR A 53 17.74 -10.94 -12.37
CA THR A 53 17.91 -10.91 -13.83
C THR A 53 16.56 -11.03 -14.54
N GLU A 54 15.74 -12.01 -14.15
CA GLU A 54 14.41 -12.21 -14.73
C GLU A 54 13.46 -11.07 -14.34
N LEU A 55 13.58 -10.52 -13.13
CA LEU A 55 12.78 -9.38 -12.67
C LEU A 55 13.06 -8.12 -13.50
N ILE A 56 14.33 -7.81 -13.75
CA ILE A 56 14.73 -6.69 -14.62
C ILE A 56 14.14 -6.89 -16.02
N GLN A 57 14.33 -8.07 -16.61
CA GLN A 57 13.81 -8.39 -17.94
C GLN A 57 12.28 -8.30 -17.99
N TYR A 58 11.60 -8.78 -16.95
CA TYR A 58 10.14 -8.70 -16.84
C TYR A 58 9.65 -7.25 -16.87
N VAL A 59 10.23 -6.39 -16.02
CA VAL A 59 9.85 -4.97 -15.96
C VAL A 59 10.18 -4.26 -17.27
N GLN A 60 11.36 -4.49 -17.85
CA GLN A 60 11.75 -3.94 -19.15
C GLN A 60 10.83 -4.39 -20.29
N THR A 61 10.25 -5.59 -20.19
CA THR A 61 9.32 -6.12 -21.20
C THR A 61 7.92 -5.55 -21.05
N ILE A 62 7.42 -5.41 -19.82
CA ILE A 62 6.03 -4.98 -19.58
C ILE A 62 5.88 -3.47 -19.68
N VAL A 63 6.79 -2.67 -19.13
CA VAL A 63 6.67 -1.21 -19.03
C VAL A 63 6.37 -0.53 -20.38
N PRO A 64 7.06 -0.87 -21.49
CA PRO A 64 6.76 -0.27 -22.79
C PRO A 64 5.38 -0.61 -23.36
N LYS A 65 4.71 -1.65 -22.84
CA LYS A 65 3.38 -2.09 -23.26
C LYS A 65 2.26 -1.50 -22.40
N LEU A 66 2.59 -0.81 -21.30
CA LEU A 66 1.60 -0.23 -20.41
C LEU A 66 1.08 1.10 -20.98
N PRO A 67 -0.24 1.34 -20.95
CA PRO A 67 -0.84 2.61 -21.38
C PRO A 67 -0.67 3.74 -20.35
N LEU A 68 -0.22 3.42 -19.14
CA LEU A 68 -0.10 4.34 -17.99
C LEU A 68 1.28 4.20 -17.33
N PRO A 69 1.77 5.24 -16.62
CA PRO A 69 2.93 5.13 -15.75
C PRO A 69 2.76 4.06 -14.67
N VAL A 70 3.86 3.44 -14.24
CA VAL A 70 3.84 2.35 -13.26
C VAL A 70 4.61 2.69 -11.98
N LEU A 71 3.97 2.43 -10.85
CA LEU A 71 4.59 2.37 -9.55
C LEU A 71 4.96 0.91 -9.25
N LEU A 72 6.23 0.62 -8.98
CA LEU A 72 6.66 -0.72 -8.59
C LEU A 72 6.15 -1.06 -7.19
N TYR A 73 6.00 -2.34 -6.88
CA TYR A 73 5.52 -2.79 -5.58
C TYR A 73 6.38 -3.91 -5.00
N ASN A 74 7.19 -3.56 -3.99
CA ASN A 74 7.95 -4.51 -3.19
C ASN A 74 7.10 -5.10 -2.05
N MET A 75 6.76 -6.38 -2.12
CA MET A 75 6.01 -7.10 -1.07
C MET A 75 6.53 -8.53 -0.90
N PRO A 76 7.79 -8.70 -0.46
CA PRO A 76 8.48 -9.98 -0.45
C PRO A 76 7.79 -11.06 0.42
N SER A 77 7.00 -10.67 1.42
CA SER A 77 6.21 -11.61 2.23
C SER A 77 5.17 -12.40 1.43
N LEU A 78 4.70 -11.86 0.29
CA LEU A 78 3.74 -12.52 -0.60
C LEU A 78 4.36 -12.92 -1.94
N THR A 79 5.31 -12.12 -2.47
CA THR A 79 5.96 -12.40 -3.76
C THR A 79 7.17 -13.33 -3.65
N LYS A 80 7.77 -13.45 -2.45
CA LYS A 80 9.03 -14.15 -2.16
C LYS A 80 10.26 -13.56 -2.86
N VAL A 81 10.12 -12.40 -3.50
CA VAL A 81 11.18 -11.72 -4.26
C VAL A 81 11.23 -10.27 -3.83
N TRP A 82 12.43 -9.79 -3.54
CA TRP A 82 12.71 -8.39 -3.25
C TRP A 82 13.05 -7.64 -4.54
N PHE A 83 12.69 -6.37 -4.61
CA PHE A 83 13.37 -5.43 -5.50
C PHE A 83 14.67 -4.98 -4.82
N GLU A 84 15.80 -5.55 -5.25
CA GLU A 84 17.10 -5.09 -4.77
C GLU A 84 17.39 -3.66 -5.24
N ILE A 85 18.19 -2.91 -4.48
CA ILE A 85 18.49 -1.50 -4.77
C ILE A 85 19.16 -1.36 -6.15
N GLU A 86 20.11 -2.22 -6.49
CA GLU A 86 20.77 -2.24 -7.81
C GLU A 86 19.81 -2.56 -8.96
N THR A 87 18.84 -3.43 -8.71
CA THR A 87 17.73 -3.69 -9.66
C THR A 87 16.92 -2.41 -9.87
N LEU A 88 16.58 -1.69 -8.80
CA LEU A 88 15.82 -0.45 -8.90
C LEU A 88 16.59 0.67 -9.59
N LYS A 89 17.90 0.80 -9.36
CA LYS A 89 18.77 1.71 -10.13
C LYS A 89 18.71 1.44 -11.62
N THR A 90 18.83 0.17 -12.00
CA THR A 90 18.71 -0.25 -13.42
C THR A 90 17.32 0.08 -13.99
N LEU A 91 16.25 -0.17 -13.23
CA LEU A 91 14.89 0.13 -13.65
C LEU A 91 14.58 1.64 -13.62
N SER A 92 15.42 2.44 -12.97
CA SER A 92 15.33 3.90 -12.93
C SER A 92 15.64 4.56 -14.27
N ASP A 93 16.20 3.84 -15.25
CA ASP A 93 16.33 4.35 -16.62
C ASP A 93 15.01 4.29 -17.41
N LEU A 94 14.01 3.54 -16.92
CA LEU A 94 12.72 3.42 -17.58
C LEU A 94 11.82 4.61 -17.25
N LYS A 95 11.56 5.46 -18.24
CA LYS A 95 10.68 6.64 -18.10
C LYS A 95 9.26 6.32 -17.63
N GLY A 96 8.77 5.12 -17.92
CA GLY A 96 7.45 4.67 -17.49
C GLY A 96 7.36 4.31 -16.01
N VAL A 97 8.51 4.12 -15.33
CA VAL A 97 8.56 3.82 -13.90
C VAL A 97 8.63 5.14 -13.12
N ILE A 98 7.68 5.33 -12.21
CA ILE A 98 7.50 6.58 -11.45
C ILE A 98 7.81 6.45 -9.96
N GLY A 99 8.38 5.32 -9.55
CA GLY A 99 8.79 5.06 -8.18
C GLY A 99 8.34 3.71 -7.67
N ILE A 100 8.18 3.60 -6.35
CA ILE A 100 7.94 2.33 -5.69
C ILE A 100 7.12 2.48 -4.40
N LYS A 101 6.27 1.50 -4.15
CA LYS A 101 5.68 1.21 -2.84
C LYS A 101 6.44 0.05 -2.21
N ASP A 102 6.98 0.25 -1.01
CA ASP A 102 7.56 -0.82 -0.20
C ASP A 102 6.58 -1.32 0.86
N SER A 103 6.43 -2.63 0.98
CA SER A 103 5.71 -3.28 2.08
C SER A 103 6.52 -4.37 2.77
N SER A 104 7.85 -4.31 2.64
CA SER A 104 8.76 -5.17 3.38
C SER A 104 8.72 -4.90 4.90
N GLY A 105 8.53 -3.63 5.27
CA GLY A 105 8.63 -3.18 6.66
C GLY A 105 10.06 -3.09 7.18
N ASP A 106 11.07 -3.20 6.32
CA ASP A 106 12.47 -3.01 6.66
C ASP A 106 12.86 -1.53 6.46
N LEU A 107 13.07 -0.81 7.56
CA LEU A 107 13.42 0.61 7.52
C LEU A 107 14.84 0.87 7.03
N ALA A 108 15.76 -0.08 7.19
CA ALA A 108 17.13 0.07 6.68
C ALA A 108 17.13 -0.04 5.16
N TYR A 109 16.42 -1.04 4.63
CA TYR A 109 16.16 -1.13 3.19
C TYR A 109 15.43 0.12 2.67
N TYR A 110 14.41 0.60 3.40
CA TYR A 110 13.64 1.77 2.98
C TYR A 110 14.48 3.06 2.95
N GLU A 111 15.41 3.23 3.90
CA GLU A 111 16.36 4.34 3.90
C GLU A 111 17.28 4.29 2.67
N GLU A 112 17.85 3.12 2.38
CA GLU A 112 18.66 2.90 1.17
C GLU A 112 17.85 3.16 -0.10
N LEU A 113 16.60 2.71 -0.12
CA LEU A 113 15.66 2.95 -1.20
C LEU A 113 15.39 4.44 -1.43
N CYS A 114 15.17 5.23 -0.38
CA CYS A 114 14.96 6.67 -0.49
C CYS A 114 16.19 7.41 -1.04
N SER A 115 17.40 6.85 -0.90
CA SER A 115 18.62 7.44 -1.46
C SER A 115 18.61 7.49 -3.00
N LEU A 116 17.76 6.67 -3.66
CA LEU A 116 17.56 6.70 -5.12
C LEU A 116 16.95 8.02 -5.63
N LYS A 117 16.43 8.87 -4.75
CA LYS A 117 16.05 10.25 -5.11
C LYS A 117 17.21 11.07 -5.67
N ASN A 118 18.45 10.73 -5.32
CA ASN A 118 19.64 11.36 -5.89
C ASN A 118 19.82 11.03 -7.38
N GLU A 119 19.22 9.93 -7.85
CA GLU A 119 19.25 9.47 -9.25
C GLU A 119 17.97 9.86 -10.00
N ARG A 120 16.80 9.73 -9.35
CA ARG A 120 15.47 10.08 -9.90
C ARG A 120 14.67 10.96 -8.94
N LEU A 121 14.81 12.28 -9.10
CA LEU A 121 14.08 13.26 -8.28
C LEU A 121 12.56 13.22 -8.47
N ASP A 122 12.09 12.70 -9.59
CA ASP A 122 10.67 12.55 -9.94
C ASP A 122 10.03 11.26 -9.41
N TRP A 123 10.82 10.37 -8.78
CA TRP A 123 10.30 9.14 -8.19
C TRP A 123 9.60 9.39 -6.86
N THR A 124 8.49 8.67 -6.68
CA THR A 124 7.72 8.65 -5.43
C THR A 124 7.98 7.35 -4.66
N PHE A 125 8.21 7.49 -3.35
CA PHE A 125 8.53 6.38 -2.45
C PHE A 125 7.47 6.29 -1.36
N PHE A 126 6.69 5.22 -1.37
CA PHE A 126 5.64 4.98 -0.37
C PHE A 126 5.98 3.81 0.54
N ILE A 127 5.66 3.93 1.82
CA ILE A 127 5.66 2.82 2.76
C ILE A 127 4.26 2.20 2.90
N GLY A 128 4.17 0.89 3.00
CA GLY A 128 2.94 0.15 3.22
C GLY A 128 2.57 0.06 4.71
N PRO A 129 3.41 -0.59 5.54
CA PRO A 129 3.16 -0.75 6.97
C PRO A 129 2.93 0.60 7.65
N GLU A 130 1.73 0.77 8.17
CA GLU A 130 1.22 2.07 8.59
C GLU A 130 1.82 2.57 9.89
N GLU A 131 2.26 1.64 10.76
CA GLU A 131 3.02 1.94 11.97
C GLU A 131 4.39 2.55 11.69
N LYS A 132 4.88 2.46 10.45
CA LYS A 132 6.19 2.98 10.01
C LYS A 132 6.08 4.28 9.23
N MET A 133 4.87 4.78 8.98
CA MET A 133 4.62 5.91 8.08
C MET A 133 5.33 7.19 8.54
N ILE A 134 5.17 7.58 9.81
CA ILE A 134 5.82 8.78 10.36
C ILE A 134 7.34 8.68 10.22
N ARG A 135 7.93 7.55 10.63
CA ARG A 135 9.38 7.34 10.53
C ARG A 135 9.85 7.36 9.08
N SER A 136 9.10 6.77 8.14
CA SER A 136 9.48 6.74 6.72
C SER A 136 9.60 8.12 6.09
N ILE A 137 8.80 9.10 6.54
CA ILE A 137 8.85 10.47 6.03
C ILE A 137 10.18 11.12 6.45
N SER A 138 10.63 10.88 7.69
CA SER A 138 11.93 11.38 8.16
C SER A 138 13.13 10.78 7.41
N LEU A 139 12.95 9.64 6.74
CA LEU A 139 13.96 8.99 5.89
C LEU A 139 13.93 9.50 4.43
N GLY A 140 13.05 10.46 4.11
CA GLY A 140 12.90 11.02 2.78
C GLY A 140 11.79 10.40 1.94
N GLY A 141 10.93 9.55 2.53
CA GLY A 141 9.74 8.99 1.87
C GLY A 141 8.66 10.04 1.58
N ASP A 142 7.75 9.71 0.67
CA ASP A 142 6.72 10.63 0.15
C ASP A 142 5.32 10.39 0.73
N GLY A 143 5.15 9.34 1.56
CA GLY A 143 3.90 9.07 2.26
C GLY A 143 3.68 7.58 2.53
N GLY A 144 2.44 7.24 2.90
CA GLY A 144 2.02 5.88 3.19
C GLY A 144 0.82 5.42 2.35
N VAL A 145 0.81 4.14 1.98
CA VAL A 145 -0.38 3.46 1.44
C VAL A 145 -0.96 2.59 2.55
N ASN A 146 -1.64 3.24 3.47
CA ASN A 146 -2.02 2.69 4.78
C ASN A 146 -3.39 2.01 4.76
N GLY A 147 -3.49 0.80 5.33
CA GLY A 147 -4.73 0.03 5.35
C GLY A 147 -5.78 0.66 6.26
N GLY A 148 -5.34 1.19 7.40
CA GLY A 148 -6.19 1.87 8.38
C GLY A 148 -6.87 3.13 7.86
N ALA A 149 -6.34 3.75 6.80
CA ALA A 149 -6.94 4.92 6.17
C ALA A 149 -8.30 4.61 5.50
N ASN A 150 -8.64 3.33 5.30
CA ASN A 150 -10.01 2.94 4.92
C ASN A 150 -11.04 3.19 6.04
N ILE A 151 -10.57 3.27 7.29
CA ILE A 151 -11.40 3.39 8.50
C ILE A 151 -11.28 4.79 9.08
N TYR A 152 -10.07 5.30 9.25
CA TYR A 152 -9.76 6.60 9.86
C TYR A 152 -8.83 7.45 8.98
N PRO A 153 -9.23 7.87 7.76
CA PRO A 153 -8.36 8.58 6.83
C PRO A 153 -7.74 9.86 7.44
N LYS A 154 -8.52 10.60 8.25
CA LYS A 154 -8.07 11.83 8.91
C LYS A 154 -6.87 11.59 9.83
N LEU A 155 -6.84 10.48 10.57
CA LEU A 155 -5.71 10.13 11.44
C LEU A 155 -4.39 10.05 10.66
N PHE A 156 -4.41 9.37 9.50
CA PHE A 156 -3.22 9.20 8.68
C PHE A 156 -2.82 10.49 7.94
N VAL A 157 -3.80 11.30 7.51
CA VAL A 157 -3.53 12.63 6.92
C VAL A 157 -2.89 13.57 7.95
N ASP A 158 -3.43 13.63 9.17
CA ASP A 158 -2.88 14.46 10.24
C ASP A 158 -1.46 13.98 10.61
N ALA A 159 -1.23 12.67 10.68
CA ALA A 159 0.08 12.08 10.95
C ALA A 159 1.10 12.40 9.85
N PHE A 160 0.69 12.32 8.58
CA PHE A 160 1.53 12.71 7.44
C PHE A 160 1.91 14.19 7.52
N ASN A 161 0.94 15.07 7.80
CA ASN A 161 1.18 16.51 7.90
C ASN A 161 2.13 16.84 9.07
N ALA A 162 1.92 16.23 10.24
CA ALA A 162 2.78 16.41 11.41
C ALA A 162 4.23 15.97 11.13
N ALA A 163 4.41 14.82 10.47
CA ALA A 163 5.71 14.34 10.04
C ALA A 163 6.36 15.27 9.00
N ARG A 164 5.58 15.80 8.05
CA ARG A 164 6.08 16.67 6.98
C ARG A 164 6.62 18.00 7.49
N VAL A 165 6.02 18.56 8.54
CA VAL A 165 6.43 19.83 9.16
C VAL A 165 7.37 19.67 10.36
N GLY A 166 7.63 18.43 10.78
CA GLY A 166 8.52 18.15 11.92
C GLY A 166 7.90 18.42 13.30
N ASP A 167 6.58 18.34 13.44
CA ASP A 167 5.91 18.49 14.74
C ASP A 167 6.02 17.19 15.56
N GLU A 168 7.11 17.06 16.33
CA GLU A 168 7.43 15.85 17.10
C GLU A 168 6.37 15.50 18.15
N ALA A 169 5.72 16.51 18.73
CA ALA A 169 4.68 16.30 19.74
C ALA A 169 3.43 15.70 19.10
N GLN A 170 2.97 16.26 17.98
CA GLN A 170 1.85 15.69 17.22
C GLN A 170 2.19 14.32 16.63
N GLN A 171 3.40 14.13 16.11
CA GLN A 171 3.85 12.83 15.62
C GLN A 171 3.74 11.75 16.70
N SER A 172 4.21 12.02 17.92
CA SER A 172 4.16 11.07 19.02
C SER A 172 2.72 10.70 19.39
N LEU A 173 1.84 11.70 19.51
CA LEU A 173 0.42 11.50 19.82
C LEU A 173 -0.31 10.69 18.73
N LEU A 174 -0.05 11.00 17.46
CA LEU A 174 -0.70 10.35 16.33
C LEU A 174 -0.15 8.93 16.11
N GLN A 175 1.14 8.70 16.36
CA GLN A 175 1.75 7.38 16.34
C GLN A 175 1.10 6.46 17.37
N GLU A 176 0.90 6.93 18.61
CA GLU A 176 0.22 6.16 19.66
C GLU A 176 -1.20 5.74 19.22
N LYS A 177 -1.94 6.64 18.58
CA LYS A 177 -3.27 6.34 18.03
C LYS A 177 -3.23 5.33 16.89
N ILE A 178 -2.25 5.44 15.99
CA ILE A 178 -2.05 4.47 14.90
C ILE A 178 -1.74 3.08 15.47
N GLU A 179 -0.87 2.99 16.47
CA GLU A 179 -0.53 1.72 17.14
C GLU A 179 -1.71 1.14 17.91
N ALA A 180 -2.46 1.97 18.64
CA ALA A 180 -3.67 1.55 19.34
C ALA A 180 -4.74 1.02 18.39
N PHE A 181 -4.91 1.64 17.21
CA PHE A 181 -5.76 1.11 16.14
C PHE A 181 -5.20 -0.17 15.53
N GLY A 182 -3.89 -0.24 15.32
CA GLY A 182 -3.19 -1.39 14.74
C GLY A 182 -3.42 -2.71 15.49
N ARG A 183 -3.85 -2.67 16.76
CA ARG A 183 -4.31 -3.85 17.53
C ARG A 183 -5.38 -4.67 16.82
N ILE A 184 -6.18 -4.09 15.92
CA ILE A 184 -7.16 -4.87 15.12
C ILE A 184 -6.48 -5.93 14.25
N TYR A 185 -5.23 -5.69 13.85
CA TYR A 185 -4.44 -6.62 13.03
C TYR A 185 -3.78 -7.72 13.84
N GLU A 186 -3.83 -7.65 15.17
CA GLU A 186 -3.31 -8.70 16.05
C GLU A 186 -4.34 -9.81 16.28
N ILE A 187 -5.62 -9.54 15.99
CA ILE A 187 -6.72 -10.47 16.17
C ILE A 187 -6.64 -11.58 15.12
N GLY A 188 -6.38 -12.80 15.59
CA GLY A 188 -6.24 -13.98 14.74
C GLY A 188 -4.78 -14.30 14.39
N LYS A 189 -4.58 -15.53 13.91
CA LYS A 189 -3.25 -16.16 13.80
C LYS A 189 -2.55 -15.96 12.45
N TYR A 190 -3.31 -15.93 11.36
CA TYR A 190 -2.77 -15.98 10.00
C TYR A 190 -2.76 -14.61 9.34
N ALA A 191 -1.98 -14.44 8.27
CA ALA A 191 -1.87 -13.18 7.52
C ALA A 191 -3.22 -12.60 7.04
N SER A 192 -4.25 -13.43 6.86
CA SER A 192 -5.60 -12.92 6.53
C SER A 192 -6.23 -12.04 7.61
N ARG A 193 -5.66 -12.01 8.84
CA ARG A 193 -6.10 -11.12 9.91
C ARG A 193 -6.10 -9.64 9.54
N PHE A 194 -5.15 -9.18 8.71
CA PHE A 194 -5.09 -7.79 8.28
C PHE A 194 -6.36 -7.39 7.53
N ILE A 195 -6.69 -8.10 6.46
CA ILE A 195 -7.89 -7.81 5.64
C ILE A 195 -9.20 -8.09 6.38
N LYS A 196 -9.23 -9.10 7.26
CA LYS A 196 -10.41 -9.40 8.09
C LYS A 196 -10.66 -8.31 9.13
N GLY A 197 -9.61 -7.86 9.82
CA GLY A 197 -9.66 -6.77 10.79
C GLY A 197 -10.16 -5.48 10.17
N THR A 198 -9.57 -5.05 9.05
CA THR A 198 -10.00 -3.85 8.33
C THR A 198 -11.48 -3.94 7.92
N LYS A 199 -11.90 -5.02 7.26
CA LYS A 199 -13.30 -5.16 6.81
C LYS A 199 -14.28 -5.28 7.97
N CYS A 200 -13.91 -6.00 9.03
CA CYS A 200 -14.72 -6.10 10.24
C CYS A 200 -14.92 -4.72 10.89
N ALA A 201 -13.85 -3.93 11.00
CA ALA A 201 -13.93 -2.56 11.52
C ALA A 201 -14.82 -1.68 10.65
N ALA A 202 -14.65 -1.73 9.32
CA ALA A 202 -15.51 -1.00 8.38
C ALA A 202 -17.00 -1.36 8.54
N SER A 203 -17.29 -2.64 8.76
CA SER A 203 -18.65 -3.12 8.97
C SER A 203 -19.24 -2.73 10.32
N ILE A 204 -18.46 -2.75 11.40
CA ILE A 204 -18.91 -2.27 12.72
C ILE A 204 -19.28 -0.79 12.65
N LEU A 205 -18.51 0.00 11.90
CA LEU A 205 -18.72 1.43 11.70
C LEU A 205 -19.76 1.77 10.62
N GLY A 206 -20.39 0.76 10.01
CA GLY A 206 -21.46 0.95 9.02
C GLY A 206 -20.99 1.42 7.63
N LEU A 207 -19.70 1.32 7.32
CA LEU A 207 -19.12 1.78 6.05
C LEU A 207 -19.37 0.81 4.89
N CYS A 208 -19.23 -0.49 5.14
CA CYS A 208 -19.48 -1.53 4.15
C CYS A 208 -19.71 -2.90 4.82
N ASP A 209 -20.08 -3.90 4.03
CA ASP A 209 -20.20 -5.28 4.50
C ASP A 209 -18.81 -5.95 4.62
N ASP A 210 -18.58 -6.76 5.67
CA ASP A 210 -17.30 -7.43 5.93
C ASP A 210 -17.15 -8.79 5.22
N ARG A 211 -17.90 -9.03 4.15
CA ARG A 211 -17.82 -10.27 3.36
C ARG A 211 -16.43 -10.43 2.78
N MET A 212 -15.93 -11.65 2.93
CA MET A 212 -14.67 -12.10 2.39
C MET A 212 -14.93 -12.97 1.15
N ALA A 213 -14.03 -12.90 0.18
CA ALA A 213 -14.02 -13.84 -0.93
C ALA A 213 -13.42 -15.16 -0.44
N GLU A 214 -13.91 -16.27 -1.00
CA GLU A 214 -13.30 -17.59 -0.79
C GLU A 214 -11.79 -17.55 -1.11
N PRO A 215 -10.92 -18.24 -0.35
CA PRO A 215 -11.23 -19.20 0.73
C PRO A 215 -11.33 -18.56 2.13
N PHE A 216 -11.44 -17.23 2.22
CA PHE A 216 -11.44 -16.53 3.49
C PHE A 216 -12.86 -16.36 4.04
N ASN A 217 -12.99 -16.53 5.36
CA ASN A 217 -14.21 -16.23 6.10
C ASN A 217 -14.10 -14.89 6.82
N ARG A 218 -15.23 -14.21 7.05
CA ARG A 218 -15.31 -13.09 8.00
C ARG A 218 -14.92 -13.54 9.41
N PHE A 219 -14.61 -12.58 10.30
CA PHE A 219 -14.37 -12.92 11.69
C PHE A 219 -15.63 -13.50 12.34
N TYR A 220 -15.43 -14.50 13.20
CA TYR A 220 -16.50 -15.04 14.04
C TYR A 220 -16.84 -14.05 15.16
N PRO A 221 -18.02 -14.17 15.80
CA PRO A 221 -18.49 -13.21 16.78
C PRO A 221 -17.46 -12.82 17.85
N GLU A 222 -16.72 -13.78 18.41
CA GLU A 222 -15.71 -13.51 19.44
C GLU A 222 -14.60 -12.54 18.98
N ASP A 223 -14.08 -12.74 17.77
CA ASP A 223 -13.04 -11.88 17.20
C ASP A 223 -13.62 -10.53 16.76
N ARG A 224 -14.88 -10.52 16.28
CA ARG A 224 -15.61 -9.28 15.97
C ARG A 224 -15.84 -8.42 17.22
N ASP A 225 -16.14 -9.02 18.37
CA ASP A 225 -16.27 -8.32 19.65
C ASP A 225 -14.93 -7.75 20.14
N LYS A 226 -13.80 -8.41 19.84
CA LYS A 226 -12.46 -7.84 20.09
C LYS A 226 -12.22 -6.60 19.23
N VAL A 227 -12.56 -6.64 17.94
CA VAL A 227 -12.45 -5.47 17.05
C VAL A 227 -13.33 -4.33 17.58
N LYS A 228 -14.59 -4.62 17.93
CA LYS A 228 -15.51 -3.61 18.46
C LYS A 228 -14.95 -2.92 19.71
N ARG A 229 -14.41 -3.69 20.67
CA ARG A 229 -13.80 -3.12 21.88
C ARG A 229 -12.64 -2.17 21.57
N ILE A 230 -11.76 -2.55 20.64
CA ILE A 230 -10.67 -1.67 20.21
C ILE A 230 -11.22 -0.37 19.62
N LEU A 231 -12.26 -0.44 18.78
CA LEU A 231 -12.88 0.76 18.19
C LEU A 231 -13.57 1.63 19.23
N ASP A 232 -14.26 1.04 20.21
CA ASP A 232 -14.93 1.79 21.29
C ASP A 232 -13.93 2.51 22.22
N GLU A 233 -12.71 1.98 22.36
CA GLU A 233 -11.62 2.61 23.11
C GLU A 233 -10.98 3.79 22.35
N LEU A 234 -11.11 3.83 21.02
CA LEU A 234 -10.56 4.87 20.17
C LEU A 234 -11.56 6.01 20.07
N ASP A 235 -11.25 7.15 20.70
CA ASP A 235 -11.98 8.40 20.53
C ASP A 235 -11.66 9.03 19.15
N LEU A 236 -12.07 8.33 18.09
CA LEU A 236 -11.82 8.67 16.69
C LEU A 236 -13.13 8.63 15.89
N GLU A 237 -13.36 9.69 15.12
CA GLU A 237 -14.44 9.72 14.13
C GLU A 237 -13.97 9.04 12.82
N ALA A 238 -14.76 8.08 12.33
CA ALA A 238 -14.41 7.31 11.14
C ALA A 238 -14.43 8.17 9.86
N TRP A 239 -15.48 8.98 9.69
CA TRP A 239 -15.67 9.85 8.53
C TRP A 239 -16.40 11.12 8.97
N SER A 240 -15.66 12.24 9.06
CA SER A 240 -16.19 13.60 9.16
C SER A 240 -15.58 14.50 8.09
#